data_AF-A0A7T5RE96-F1
#
_entry.id   AF-A0A7T5RE96-F1
#
_cell.length_a   1.000
_cell.length_b   1.000
_cell.length_c   1.000
_cell.angle_alpha   90.00
_cell.angle_beta   90.00
_cell.angle_gamma   90.00
#
_symmetry.space_group_name_H-M   'P 1'
#
loop_
_entity.id
_entity.type
_entity.pdbx_description
1 polymer ?
#
loop_
_entity_poly.entity_id
_entity_poly.type
_entity_poly.pdbx_seq_one_letter_code
_entity_poly.pdbx_strand_id
1 'polypeptide(L)' 'MANNKKFKQFPITSICREDLEGIGFDVSEVDDGTMEQIASKMADAYLEIIFWIDAPIIAEHCGVPRKKPKTA' A
#
# COMPACT_ATOMS: atom_id res chain seq x y z
N MET A 1 3.44 26.11 10.12
CA MET A 1 2.46 25.02 10.28
C MET A 1 3.18 23.84 10.92
N ALA A 2 2.70 23.30 12.05
CA ALA A 2 3.38 22.19 12.70
C ALA A 2 3.30 20.94 11.80
N ASN A 3 4.45 20.42 11.38
CA ASN A 3 4.56 19.17 10.65
C ASN A 3 4.12 18.03 11.58
N ASN A 4 2.86 17.64 11.51
CA ASN A 4 2.30 16.62 12.38
C ASN A 4 2.77 15.24 11.89
N LYS A 5 3.90 14.79 12.44
CA LYS A 5 4.55 13.50 12.11
C LYS A 5 3.59 12.30 12.14
N LYS A 6 2.47 12.38 12.88
CA LYS A 6 1.46 11.32 12.95
C LYS A 6 0.73 11.07 11.62
N PHE A 7 0.65 12.07 10.75
CA PHE A 7 -0.05 11.99 9.46
C PHE A 7 0.92 11.86 8.28
N LYS A 8 2.21 11.69 8.54
CA LYS A 8 3.18 11.42 7.47
C LYS A 8 2.89 10.03 6.90
N GLN A 9 2.51 9.99 5.63
CA GLN A 9 2.33 8.75 4.87
C GLN A 9 3.69 8.25 4.38
N PHE A 10 3.81 6.92 4.30
CA PHE A 10 4.96 6.24 3.72
C PHE A 10 4.43 5.31 2.62
N PRO A 11 4.92 5.41 1.38
CA PRO A 11 4.46 4.54 0.30
C PRO A 11 4.90 3.09 0.56
N ILE A 12 4.02 2.13 0.29
CA ILE A 12 4.27 0.70 0.53
C ILE A 12 4.42 -0.09 -0.78
N THR A 13 3.72 0.31 -1.85
CA THR A 13 3.75 -0.37 -3.15
C THR A 13 3.64 0.62 -4.30
N SER A 14 4.04 0.17 -5.49
CA SER A 14 3.97 0.87 -6.78
C SER A 14 3.83 -0.16 -7.91
N ILE A 15 3.30 0.27 -9.06
CA ILE A 15 3.21 -0.56 -10.27
C ILE A 15 3.59 0.28 -11.49
N CYS A 16 4.29 -0.32 -12.45
CA CYS A 16 4.67 0.30 -13.71
C CYS A 16 4.33 -0.62 -14.91
N ARG A 17 4.56 -0.12 -16.13
CA ARG A 17 4.30 -0.87 -17.36
C ARG A 17 5.17 -2.11 -17.49
N GLU A 18 6.43 -2.04 -17.05
CA GLU A 18 7.36 -3.18 -17.08
C GLU A 18 6.86 -4.32 -16.18
N ASP A 19 6.20 -4.03 -15.06
CA ASP A 19 5.56 -5.06 -14.23
C ASP A 19 4.44 -5.79 -14.99
N LEU A 20 3.66 -5.05 -15.79
CA LEU A 20 2.58 -5.60 -16.62
C LEU A 20 3.14 -6.43 -17.79
N GLU A 21 4.18 -5.96 -18.46
CA GLU A 21 4.90 -6.73 -19.49
C GLU A 21 5.49 -8.01 -18.91
N GLY A 22 6.12 -7.92 -17.72
CA GLY A 22 6.73 -9.04 -17.03
C GLY A 22 5.75 -10.16 -16.67
N ILE A 23 4.45 -9.83 -16.51
CA ILE A 23 3.37 -10.82 -16.30
C ILE A 23 2.59 -11.15 -17.58
N GLY A 24 3.01 -10.63 -18.74
CA GLY A 24 2.54 -11.04 -20.07
C GLY A 24 1.49 -10.14 -20.73
N PHE A 25 1.28 -8.91 -20.26
CA PHE A 25 0.40 -7.94 -20.94
C PHE A 25 1.16 -7.13 -22.00
N ASP A 26 0.49 -6.82 -23.11
CA ASP A 26 0.98 -5.84 -24.08
C ASP A 26 0.66 -4.42 -23.57
N VAL A 27 1.69 -3.61 -23.37
CA VAL A 27 1.58 -2.24 -22.84
C VAL A 27 1.83 -1.17 -23.89
N SER A 28 1.99 -1.53 -25.16
CA SER A 28 2.32 -0.60 -26.25
C SER A 28 1.37 0.60 -26.34
N GLU A 29 0.09 0.38 -26.02
CA GLU A 29 -0.96 1.40 -26.05
C GLU A 29 -1.43 1.84 -24.64
N VAL A 30 -0.71 1.48 -23.58
CA VAL A 30 -1.10 1.81 -22.20
C VAL A 30 -0.60 3.20 -21.83
N ASP A 31 -1.52 4.14 -21.62
CA ASP A 31 -1.22 5.52 -21.20
C ASP A 31 -1.15 5.67 -19.66
N ASP A 32 -0.73 6.86 -19.22
CA ASP A 32 -0.58 7.14 -17.78
C ASP A 32 -1.94 7.14 -17.07
N GLY A 33 -3.02 7.58 -17.74
CA GLY A 33 -4.37 7.53 -17.18
C GLY A 33 -4.85 6.10 -16.90
N THR A 34 -4.50 5.15 -17.77
CA THR A 34 -4.75 3.73 -17.55
C THR A 34 -3.91 3.20 -16.39
N MET A 35 -2.62 3.58 -16.32
CA MET A 35 -1.76 3.18 -15.21
C MET A 35 -2.24 3.74 -13.86
N GLU A 36 -2.75 4.96 -13.81
CA GLU A 36 -3.36 5.54 -12.60
C GLU A 36 -4.57 4.73 -12.13
N GLN A 37 -5.44 4.30 -13.05
CA GLN A 37 -6.59 3.46 -12.73
C GLN A 37 -6.16 2.08 -12.22
N ILE A 38 -5.15 1.47 -12.84
CA ILE A 38 -4.58 0.19 -12.41
C ILE A 38 -4.00 0.33 -11.00
N ALA A 39 -3.18 1.37 -10.76
CA ALA A 39 -2.59 1.63 -9.45
C ALA A 39 -3.66 1.83 -8.37
N SER A 40 -4.74 2.57 -8.67
CA SER A 40 -5.86 2.75 -7.75
C SER A 40 -6.53 1.40 -7.41
N LYS A 41 -6.84 0.57 -8.41
CA LYS A 41 -7.48 -0.74 -8.19
C LYS A 41 -6.59 -1.72 -7.45
N MET A 42 -5.28 -1.69 -7.71
CA MET A 42 -4.29 -2.49 -6.99
C MET A 42 -4.21 -2.07 -5.52
N ALA A 43 -4.27 -0.76 -5.23
CA ALA A 43 -4.29 -0.26 -3.86
C ALA A 43 -5.53 -0.76 -3.11
N ASP A 44 -6.72 -0.69 -3.73
CA ASP A 44 -7.96 -1.20 -3.14
C ASP A 44 -7.87 -2.70 -2.84
N ALA A 45 -7.43 -3.50 -3.82
CA ALA A 45 -7.28 -4.94 -3.65
C ALA A 45 -6.27 -5.30 -2.53
N TYR A 46 -5.15 -4.59 -2.45
CA TYR A 46 -4.16 -4.80 -1.39
C TYR A 46 -4.72 -4.49 0.00
N LEU A 47 -5.50 -3.40 0.10
CA LEU A 47 -6.19 -3.00 1.33
C LEU A 47 -7.21 -4.05 1.79
N GLU A 48 -8.00 -4.59 0.87
CA GLU A 48 -9.05 -5.57 1.18
C GLU A 48 -8.50 -6.93 1.59
N ILE A 49 -7.38 -7.36 0.98
CA ILE A 49 -6.89 -8.74 1.14
C ILE A 49 -5.95 -8.87 2.35
N ILE A 50 -4.92 -8.04 2.45
CA ILE A 50 -3.79 -8.36 3.34
C ILE A 50 -3.32 -7.18 4.20
N PHE A 51 -3.54 -5.94 3.77
CA PHE A 51 -2.98 -4.76 4.45
C PHE A 51 -3.30 -4.72 5.94
N TRP A 52 -4.58 -4.85 6.29
CA TRP A 52 -5.03 -4.73 7.69
C TRP A 52 -4.65 -5.94 8.54
N ILE A 53 -4.38 -7.08 7.90
CA ILE A 53 -3.93 -8.31 8.56
C ILE A 53 -2.44 -8.20 8.87
N ASP A 54 -1.63 -7.77 7.91
CA ASP A 54 -0.18 -7.70 8.06
C ASP A 54 0.28 -6.49 8.87
N ALA A 55 -0.43 -5.35 8.81
CA ALA A 55 -0.06 -4.14 9.53
C ALA A 55 0.28 -4.38 11.03
N PRO A 56 -0.55 -5.07 11.84
CA PRO A 56 -0.19 -5.38 13.22
C PRO A 56 0.97 -6.39 13.34
N ILE A 57 1.06 -7.38 12.46
CA ILE A 57 2.11 -8.42 12.49
C ILE A 57 3.48 -7.78 12.21
N ILE A 58 3.57 -6.96 11.16
CA ILE A 58 4.79 -6.25 10.79
C ILE A 58 5.13 -5.17 11.83
N ALA A 59 4.14 -4.48 12.39
CA ALA A 59 4.40 -3.52 13.47
C ALA A 59 5.03 -4.20 14.69
N GLU A 60 4.54 -5.38 15.09
CA GLU A 60 5.14 -6.18 16.15
C GLU A 60 6.54 -6.67 15.80
N HIS A 61 6.74 -7.16 14.57
CA HIS A 61 8.05 -7.57 14.07
C HIS A 61 9.08 -6.43 14.13
N CYS A 62 8.64 -5.21 13.81
CA CYS A 62 9.44 -3.98 13.91
C CYS A 62 9.55 -3.43 15.34
N GLY A 63 9.05 -4.13 16.36
CA GLY A 63 9.15 -3.73 17.76
C GLY A 63 8.25 -2.58 18.18
N VAL A 64 7.19 -2.28 17.42
CA VAL A 64 6.21 -1.25 17.78
C VAL A 64 5.32 -1.79 18.92
N PRO A 65 5.30 -1.16 20.10
CA PRO A 65 4.55 -1.69 21.24
C PRO A 65 3.04 -1.51 21.05
N ARG A 66 2.26 -2.54 21.37
CA ARG A 66 0.81 -2.40 21.52
C ARG A 66 0.47 -1.52 22.71
N LYS A 67 -0.58 -0.71 22.56
CA LYS A 67 -1.18 -0.03 23.72
C LYS A 67 -1.78 -1.09 24.63
N LYS A 68 -1.55 -0.97 25.95
CA LYS A 68 -2.25 -1.79 26.93
C LYS A 68 -3.77 -1.57 26.77
N PRO A 69 -4.59 -2.64 26.79
CA PRO A 69 -6.03 -2.46 26.81
C PRO A 69 -6.41 -1.57 28.00
N LYS A 70 -7.31 -0.62 27.78
CA LYS A 70 -7.88 0.16 28.88
C LYS A 70 -8.73 -0.82 29.69
N THR A 71 -8.29 -1.15 30.90
CA THR A 71 -9.16 -1.77 31.89
C THR A 71 -10.33 -0.83 32.13
N ALA A 72 -11.56 -1.32 31.94
CA ALA A 72 -12.78 -0.58 32.21
C ALA A 72 -12.93 -0.30 33.72
#